data_AF-A0A4P9YXP3-F1
#
_entry.id   AF-A0A4P9YXP3-F1
#
_cell.length_a   1.000
_cell.length_b   1.000
_cell.length_c   1.000
_cell.angle_alpha   90.00
_cell.angle_beta   90.00
_cell.angle_gamma   90.00
#
_symmetry.space_group_name_H-M   'P 1'
#
loop_
_entity.id
_entity.type
_entity.pdbx_description
1 polymer ?
#
loop_
_entity_poly.entity_id
_entity_poly.type
_entity_poly.pdbx_seq_one_letter_code
_entity_poly.pdbx_strand_id
1 'polypeptide(L)'
;MTQEESRYSTAAVSLNDLVARDKTLTIFIDAYRQFPELVNLLEDAREHVTVVAVTNEAFKALGRIPPIDELKRRIKRHFLVDAASATDVLHGTQCTVNTLSTQPVSIALHADGRIHTLEGMATTFIAATSSAALYKVDLLLDA
;
A
#
# COMPACT_ATOMS: atom_id res chain seq x y z
N MET A 1 32.91 -4.12 33.95
CA MET A 1 31.99 -3.14 34.55
C MET A 1 32.03 -1.90 33.67
N THR A 2 31.00 -1.42 33.00
CA THR A 2 29.55 -1.72 32.99
C THR A 2 28.97 -0.96 31.78
N GLN A 3 28.09 -1.63 31.03
CA GLN A 3 26.88 -1.14 30.33
C GLN A 3 26.90 0.18 29.51
N GLU A 4 26.54 0.05 28.23
CA GLU A 4 25.23 0.46 27.69
C GLU A 4 25.21 1.94 27.30
N GLU A 5 25.67 2.22 26.08
CA GLU A 5 24.98 3.23 25.29
C GLU A 5 24.46 2.54 24.05
N SER A 6 23.25 1.99 24.23
CA SER A 6 22.30 1.68 23.18
C SER A 6 22.35 2.78 22.13
N ARG A 7 23.05 2.51 21.03
CA ARG A 7 22.73 3.17 19.77
C ARG A 7 21.32 2.72 19.44
N TYR A 8 20.35 3.53 19.85
CA TYR A 8 19.07 3.65 19.18
C TYR A 8 19.39 3.95 17.72
N SER A 9 19.68 2.91 16.94
CA SER A 9 19.32 2.92 15.55
C SER A 9 17.80 2.94 15.63
N THR A 10 17.22 4.14 15.51
CA THR A 10 15.83 4.27 15.10
C THR A 10 15.79 3.61 13.73
N ALA A 11 15.70 2.28 13.68
CA ALA A 11 15.42 1.55 12.47
C ALA A 11 14.10 2.14 12.02
N ALA A 12 14.16 2.99 10.99
CA ALA A 12 12.98 3.58 10.40
C ALA A 12 12.04 2.41 10.13
N VAL A 13 10.90 2.38 10.81
CA VAL A 13 9.98 1.25 10.73
C VAL A 13 9.66 1.05 9.25
N SER A 14 10.03 -0.11 8.70
CA SER A 14 9.84 -0.35 7.28
C SER A 14 8.36 -0.50 6.98
N LEU A 15 7.95 -0.25 5.73
CA LEU A 15 6.57 -0.50 5.35
C LEU A 15 6.22 -1.98 5.53
N ASN A 16 7.17 -2.88 5.28
CA ASN A 16 7.03 -4.32 5.49
C ASN A 16 6.72 -4.64 6.97
N ASP A 17 7.40 -3.98 7.91
CA ASP A 17 7.10 -4.09 9.35
C ASP A 17 5.71 -3.56 9.70
N LEU A 18 5.28 -2.45 9.09
CA LEU A 18 3.95 -1.88 9.31
C LEU A 18 2.84 -2.80 8.82
N VAL A 19 2.97 -3.34 7.60
CA VAL A 19 1.99 -4.27 7.02
C VAL A 19 1.93 -5.54 7.88
N ALA A 20 3.08 -6.09 8.29
CA ALA A 20 3.16 -7.32 9.08
C ALA A 20 2.50 -7.24 10.47
N ARG A 21 2.29 -6.03 11.00
CA ARG A 21 1.62 -5.83 12.31
C ARG A 21 0.11 -5.97 12.22
N ASP A 22 -0.49 -5.82 11.04
CA ASP A 22 -1.94 -5.90 10.86
C ASP A 22 -2.36 -7.33 10.46
N LYS A 23 -3.02 -8.02 11.40
CA LYS A 23 -3.51 -9.39 11.20
C LYS A 23 -4.60 -9.50 10.13
N THR A 24 -5.19 -8.38 9.71
CA THR A 24 -6.20 -8.35 8.64
C THR A 24 -5.59 -8.32 7.25
N LEU A 25 -4.25 -8.22 7.13
CA LEU A 25 -3.53 -8.12 5.85
C LEU A 25 -2.69 -9.36 5.54
N THR A 26 -2.81 -10.45 6.31
CA THR A 26 -1.96 -11.65 6.17
C THR A 26 -2.02 -12.26 4.77
N ILE A 27 -3.20 -12.34 4.15
CA ILE A 27 -3.36 -12.87 2.79
C ILE A 27 -2.69 -11.95 1.77
N PHE A 28 -2.78 -10.62 1.95
CA PHE A 28 -2.09 -9.66 1.11
C PHE A 28 -0.57 -9.80 1.22
N ILE A 29 -0.07 -9.98 2.45
CA ILE A 29 1.35 -10.24 2.73
C ILE A 29 1.84 -11.48 2.00
N ASP A 30 1.12 -12.60 2.14
CA ASP A 30 1.46 -13.85 1.46
C ASP A 30 1.35 -13.72 -0.06
N ALA A 31 0.44 -12.88 -0.57
CA ALA A 31 0.29 -12.61 -1.99
C ALA A 31 1.47 -11.81 -2.56
N TYR A 32 1.82 -10.64 -2.00
CA TYR A 32 2.91 -9.83 -2.59
C TYR A 32 4.30 -10.44 -2.38
N ARG A 33 4.49 -11.24 -1.32
CA ARG A 33 5.75 -11.98 -1.08
C ARG A 33 6.10 -13.00 -2.14
N GLN A 34 5.13 -13.41 -2.97
CA GLN A 34 5.39 -14.25 -4.13
C GLN A 34 6.09 -13.49 -5.27
N PHE A 35 6.20 -12.16 -5.18
CA PHE A 35 6.77 -11.29 -6.20
C PHE A 35 7.98 -10.53 -5.62
N PRO A 36 9.22 -11.01 -5.85
CA PRO A 36 10.44 -10.42 -5.28
C PRO A 36 10.60 -8.93 -5.60
N GLU A 37 10.13 -8.48 -6.77
CA GLU A 37 10.22 -7.07 -7.14
C GLU A 37 9.38 -6.15 -6.23
N LEU A 38 8.27 -6.66 -5.68
CA LEU A 38 7.42 -5.88 -4.77
C LEU A 38 8.03 -5.84 -3.38
N VAL A 39 8.60 -6.96 -2.92
CA VAL A 39 9.31 -7.00 -1.64
C VAL A 39 10.49 -6.03 -1.65
N ASN A 40 11.32 -6.07 -2.70
CA ASN A 40 12.45 -5.17 -2.85
C ASN A 40 12.03 -3.70 -2.87
N LEU A 41 10.91 -3.38 -3.54
CA LEU A 41 10.38 -2.01 -3.55
C LEU A 41 9.96 -1.53 -2.15
N LEU A 42 9.36 -2.40 -1.33
CA LEU A 42 8.95 -2.03 0.03
C LEU A 42 10.13 -1.90 1.01
N GLU A 43 11.28 -2.48 0.66
CA GLU A 43 12.52 -2.37 1.41
C GLU A 43 13.37 -1.17 0.96
N ASP A 44 13.15 -0.64 -0.24
CA ASP A 44 13.85 0.55 -0.73
C ASP A 44 13.25 1.84 -0.16
N ALA A 45 13.90 2.37 0.88
CA ALA A 45 13.49 3.61 1.53
C ALA A 45 13.62 4.87 0.65
N ARG A 46 14.24 4.80 -0.54
CA ARG A 46 14.36 5.92 -1.47
C ARG A 46 13.13 6.09 -2.35
N GLU A 47 12.40 5.00 -2.55
CA GLU A 47 11.21 4.98 -3.40
C GLU A 47 10.00 5.49 -2.62
N HIS A 48 9.28 6.45 -3.20
CA HIS A 48 8.07 7.00 -2.59
C HIS A 48 6.85 6.21 -3.04
N VAL A 49 6.42 5.25 -2.22
CA VAL A 49 5.33 4.34 -2.57
C VAL A 49 4.17 4.44 -1.59
N THR A 50 2.95 4.51 -2.11
CA THR A 50 1.74 4.36 -1.31
C THR A 50 1.14 2.98 -1.58
N VAL A 51 1.00 2.17 -0.53
CA VAL A 51 0.39 0.85 -0.62
C VAL A 51 -1.03 0.91 -0.07
N VAL A 52 -1.99 0.48 -0.88
CA VAL A 52 -3.36 0.27 -0.45
C VAL A 52 -3.59 -1.23 -0.29
N ALA A 53 -3.32 -1.77 0.89
CA ALA A 53 -3.36 -3.21 1.13
C ALA A 53 -4.80 -3.75 1.11
N VAL A 54 -4.97 -4.90 0.47
CA VAL A 54 -6.28 -5.58 0.38
C VAL A 54 -6.51 -6.38 1.65
N THR A 55 -7.68 -6.23 2.26
CA THR A 55 -8.01 -6.98 3.49
C THR A 55 -8.23 -8.46 3.21
N ASN A 56 -8.03 -9.29 4.24
CA ASN A 56 -8.33 -10.71 4.20
C ASN A 56 -9.79 -10.99 3.80
N GLU A 57 -10.72 -10.13 4.21
CA GLU A 57 -12.14 -10.27 3.87
C GLU A 57 -12.38 -10.02 2.38
N ALA A 58 -11.72 -9.01 1.78
CA ALA A 58 -11.78 -8.79 0.34
C ALA A 58 -11.21 -9.98 -0.45
N PHE A 59 -10.14 -10.62 0.02
CA PHE A 59 -9.65 -11.86 -0.61
C PHE A 59 -10.63 -13.02 -0.48
N LYS A 60 -11.23 -13.21 0.69
CA LYS A 60 -12.24 -14.27 0.90
C LYS A 60 -13.49 -14.06 0.04
N ALA A 61 -13.85 -12.80 -0.21
CA ALA A 61 -15.01 -12.44 -1.03
C ALA A 61 -14.85 -12.77 -2.53
N LEU A 62 -13.63 -13.00 -3.03
CA LEU A 62 -13.38 -13.28 -4.44
C LEU A 62 -13.99 -14.59 -4.94
N GLY A 63 -14.39 -15.50 -4.05
CA GLY A 63 -14.96 -16.82 -4.37
C GLY A 63 -13.97 -17.80 -5.01
N ARG A 64 -12.99 -17.29 -5.77
CA ARG A 64 -11.87 -18.02 -6.36
C ARG A 64 -10.65 -17.10 -6.43
N ILE A 65 -9.50 -17.60 -5.99
CA ILE A 65 -8.22 -16.89 -6.15
C ILE A 65 -7.86 -16.88 -7.65
N PRO A 66 -7.57 -15.71 -8.24
CA PRO A 66 -7.19 -15.63 -9.65
C PRO A 66 -5.86 -16.36 -9.93
N PRO A 67 -5.59 -16.73 -11.20
CA PRO A 67 -4.28 -17.26 -11.59
C PRO A 67 -3.13 -16.35 -11.19
N ILE A 68 -1.94 -16.89 -10.96
CA ILE A 68 -0.81 -16.15 -10.39
C ILE A 68 -0.43 -14.89 -11.18
N ASP A 69 -0.48 -14.93 -12.51
CA ASP A 69 -0.16 -13.78 -13.37
C ASP A 69 -1.20 -12.66 -13.24
N GLU A 70 -2.47 -13.05 -13.11
CA GLU A 70 -3.56 -12.11 -12.89
C GLU A 70 -3.51 -11.54 -11.47
N LEU A 71 -3.25 -12.39 -10.47
CA LEU A 71 -3.02 -11.96 -9.09
C LEU A 71 -1.89 -10.92 -9.04
N LYS A 72 -0.76 -11.18 -9.71
CA LYS A 72 0.37 -10.26 -9.80
C LYS A 72 -0.06 -8.89 -10.33
N ARG A 73 -0.81 -8.87 -11.43
CA ARG A 73 -1.29 -7.63 -12.07
C ARG A 73 -2.23 -6.85 -11.16
N ARG A 74 -3.15 -7.55 -10.48
CA ARG A 74 -4.07 -6.96 -9.49
C ARG A 74 -3.33 -6.40 -8.28
N ILE A 75 -2.40 -7.15 -7.71
CA ILE A 75 -1.59 -6.69 -6.57
C ILE A 75 -0.78 -5.45 -6.95
N LYS A 76 -0.16 -5.41 -8.14
CA LYS A 76 0.58 -4.23 -8.61
C LYS A 76 -0.27 -2.95 -8.70
N ARG A 77 -1.57 -3.05 -8.96
CA ARG A 77 -2.48 -1.87 -8.96
C ARG A 77 -2.68 -1.27 -7.56
N HIS A 78 -2.38 -2.01 -6.50
CA HIS A 78 -2.46 -1.52 -5.11
C HIS A 78 -1.19 -0.80 -4.65
N PHE A 79 -0.17 -0.73 -5.50
CA PHE A 79 1.06 0.01 -5.24
C PHE A 79 1.03 1.25 -6.12
N LEU A 80 0.74 2.38 -5.49
CA LEU A 80 0.63 3.68 -6.12
C LEU A 80 2.01 4.34 -6.12
N VAL A 81 2.44 4.77 -7.30
CA VAL A 81 3.65 5.58 -7.47
C VAL A 81 3.24 7.02 -7.69
N ASP A 82 4.01 7.96 -7.15
CA ASP A 82 3.74 9.41 -7.26
C ASP A 82 2.41 9.88 -6.65
N ALA A 83 1.78 9.09 -5.75
CA ALA A 83 0.55 9.52 -5.06
C ALA A 83 0.75 10.79 -4.21
N ALA A 84 2.00 11.10 -3.83
CA ALA A 84 2.37 12.35 -3.16
C ALA A 84 2.17 13.59 -4.05
N SER A 85 2.14 13.44 -5.38
CA SER A 85 1.88 14.55 -6.33
C SER A 85 0.39 14.94 -6.38
N ALA A 86 -0.50 14.12 -5.80
CA ALA A 86 -1.92 14.43 -5.73
C ALA A 86 -2.24 15.59 -4.75
N THR A 87 -1.26 16.11 -4.01
CA THR A 87 -1.39 17.33 -3.21
C THR A 87 -1.62 18.59 -4.03
N ASP A 88 -1.34 18.58 -5.35
CA ASP A 88 -1.65 19.69 -6.25
C ASP A 88 -3.13 19.71 -6.68
N VAL A 89 -3.87 18.63 -6.44
CA VAL A 89 -5.26 18.53 -6.85
C VAL A 89 -6.15 18.99 -5.70
N LEU A 90 -6.66 20.22 -5.85
CA LEU A 90 -7.74 20.87 -5.11
C LEU A 90 -8.44 19.95 -4.08
N HIS A 91 -8.28 20.28 -2.79
CA HIS A 91 -8.94 19.63 -1.65
C HIS A 91 -10.34 19.08 -1.98
N GLY A 92 -10.55 17.78 -1.79
CA GLY A 92 -11.85 17.12 -2.02
C GLY A 92 -12.12 16.65 -3.46
N THR A 93 -11.10 16.62 -4.33
CA THR A 93 -11.24 16.24 -5.74
C THR A 93 -10.70 14.84 -6.03
N GLN A 94 -11.34 14.13 -6.97
CA GLN A 94 -10.88 12.85 -7.50
C GLN A 94 -9.67 13.06 -8.41
N CYS A 95 -8.64 12.23 -8.22
CA CYS A 95 -7.37 12.29 -8.93
C CYS A 95 -7.04 10.93 -9.54
N THR A 96 -6.33 10.93 -10.67
CA THR A 96 -5.83 9.69 -11.27
C THR A 96 -4.35 9.56 -10.94
N VAL A 97 -3.96 8.45 -10.33
CA VAL A 97 -2.58 8.16 -9.94
C VAL A 97 -2.06 6.93 -10.66
N ASN A 98 -0.77 6.96 -10.98
CA ASN A 98 -0.09 5.83 -11.59
C ASN A 98 0.10 4.72 -10.56
N THR A 99 0.15 3.49 -11.05
CA THR A 99 0.42 2.32 -10.22
C THR A 99 1.66 1.60 -10.74
N LEU A 100 2.13 0.58 -10.03
CA LEU A 100 3.14 -0.34 -10.58
C LEU A 100 2.59 -1.24 -11.69
N SER A 101 1.27 -1.24 -11.88
CA SER A 101 0.66 -1.75 -13.09
C SER A 101 0.63 -0.66 -14.16
N THR A 102 0.56 -1.05 -15.43
CA THR A 102 0.41 -0.09 -16.54
C THR A 102 -0.94 0.62 -16.55
N GLN A 103 -1.84 0.30 -15.62
CA GLN A 103 -3.16 0.91 -15.50
C GLN A 103 -3.21 1.83 -14.28
N PRO A 104 -3.56 3.12 -14.48
CA PRO A 104 -3.76 4.03 -13.38
C PRO A 104 -5.04 3.69 -12.58
N VAL A 105 -5.17 4.31 -11.42
CA VAL A 105 -6.35 4.20 -10.55
C VAL A 105 -6.82 5.58 -10.13
N SER A 106 -8.13 5.72 -9.95
CA SER A 106 -8.77 6.90 -9.40
C SER A 106 -8.74 6.85 -7.89
N ILE A 107 -8.24 7.90 -7.25
CA ILE A 107 -8.30 8.11 -5.81
C ILE A 107 -9.08 9.38 -5.50
N ALA A 108 -9.69 9.46 -4.33
CA ALA A 108 -10.17 10.72 -3.79
C ALA A 108 -9.40 11.04 -2.51
N LEU A 109 -9.03 12.30 -2.33
CA LEU A 109 -8.30 12.75 -1.14
C LEU A 109 -9.23 13.49 -0.17
N HIS A 110 -8.97 13.29 1.12
CA HIS A 110 -9.44 14.18 2.17
C HIS A 110 -8.74 15.54 2.11
N ALA A 111 -9.28 16.52 2.84
CA ALA A 111 -8.67 17.86 2.94
C ALA A 111 -7.27 17.86 3.58
N ASP A 112 -6.90 16.80 4.30
CA ASP A 112 -5.56 16.61 4.89
C ASP A 112 -4.58 15.91 3.93
N GLY A 113 -4.97 15.66 2.67
CA GLY A 113 -4.16 15.00 1.66
C GLY A 113 -4.10 13.48 1.77
N ARG A 114 -4.85 12.86 2.68
CA ARG A 114 -4.93 11.39 2.80
C ARG A 114 -5.91 10.79 1.80
N ILE A 115 -5.65 9.57 1.36
CA ILE A 115 -6.58 8.82 0.50
C ILE A 115 -7.84 8.49 1.29
N HIS A 116 -8.98 8.98 0.80
CA HIS A 116 -10.33 8.69 1.28
C HIS A 116 -10.95 7.48 0.56
N THR A 117 -10.78 7.44 -0.77
CA THR A 117 -11.27 6.33 -1.59
C THR A 117 -10.29 5.92 -2.66
N LEU A 118 -10.32 4.64 -3.03
CA LEU A 118 -9.64 4.04 -4.19
C LEU A 118 -10.71 3.40 -5.08
N GLU A 119 -10.83 3.85 -6.33
CA GLU A 119 -11.88 3.42 -7.29
C GLU A 119 -13.29 3.50 -6.68
N GLY A 120 -13.56 4.56 -5.90
CA GLY A 120 -14.83 4.77 -5.20
C GLY A 120 -15.01 3.94 -3.92
N MET A 121 -14.09 3.04 -3.60
CA MET A 121 -14.13 2.26 -2.35
C MET A 121 -13.40 2.97 -1.22
N ALA A 122 -14.02 3.01 -0.04
CA ALA A 122 -13.44 3.64 1.14
C ALA A 122 -12.11 2.97 1.54
N THR A 123 -11.11 3.80 1.80
CA THR A 123 -9.80 3.37 2.31
C THR A 123 -9.67 3.75 3.78
N THR A 124 -8.99 2.90 4.55
CA THR A 124 -8.63 3.22 5.94
C THR A 124 -7.13 3.46 6.05
N PHE A 125 -6.75 4.62 6.57
CA PHE A 125 -5.35 4.92 6.85
C PHE A 125 -4.81 4.05 7.98
N ILE A 126 -3.65 3.45 7.79
CA ILE A 126 -2.98 2.61 8.80
C ILE A 126 -1.79 3.35 9.39
N ALA A 127 -0.85 3.75 8.54
CA ALA A 127 0.38 4.40 8.94
C ALA A 127 1.05 5.10 7.76
N ALA A 128 1.95 6.02 8.05
CA ALA A 128 2.87 6.58 7.07
C ALA A 128 4.27 6.71 7.68
N THR A 129 5.27 6.56 6.83
CA THR A 129 6.68 6.86 7.10
C THR A 129 7.07 8.08 6.28
N SER A 130 8.33 8.52 6.38
CA SER A 130 8.86 9.61 5.56
C SER A 130 8.90 9.30 4.06
N SER A 131 8.85 8.03 3.67
CA SER A 131 8.94 7.59 2.27
C SER A 131 7.75 6.76 1.79
N ALA A 132 6.84 6.33 2.67
CA ALA A 132 5.74 5.46 2.27
C ALA A 132 4.47 5.70 3.08
N ALA A 133 3.33 5.35 2.49
CA ALA A 133 2.04 5.36 3.20
C ALA A 133 1.33 4.01 3.04
N LEU A 134 0.68 3.57 4.10
CA LEU A 134 -0.11 2.34 4.15
C LEU A 134 -1.57 2.68 4.43
N TYR A 135 -2.41 2.24 3.51
CA TYR A 135 -3.86 2.21 3.64
C TYR A 135 -4.34 0.77 3.54
N LYS A 136 -5.59 0.51 3.93
CA LYS A 136 -6.29 -0.73 3.60
C LYS A 136 -7.59 -0.45 2.87
N VAL A 137 -8.02 -1.42 2.08
CA VAL A 137 -9.26 -1.38 1.31
C VAL A 137 -9.93 -2.76 1.28
N ASP A 138 -11.26 -2.77 1.33
CA ASP A 138 -12.07 -3.98 1.20
C ASP A 138 -12.41 -4.26 -0.29
N LEU A 139 -11.43 -4.11 -1.18
CA LEU A 139 -11.56 -4.37 -2.61
C LEU A 139 -10.24 -4.86 -3.21
N LEU A 140 -10.24 -6.04 -3.85
CA LEU A 140 -9.17 -6.39 -4.78
C LEU A 140 -9.50 -5.78 -6.15
N LEU A 141 -8.78 -4.72 -6.54
CA LEU A 141 -8.85 -4.17 -7.89
C LEU A 141 -8.74 -5.27 -8.95
N ASP A 142 -9.65 -5.25 -9.93
CA ASP A 142 -9.51 -6.03 -11.16
C ASP A 142 -8.29 -5.57 -11.94
N ALA A 143 -7.87 -6.30 -12.98
CA ALA A 143 -6.66 -5.94 -13.70
C ALA A 143 -6.88 -5.67 -15.17
#